data_AF-A0A7X5D8U9-F1
#
_entry.id   AF-A0A7X5D8U9-F1
#
_cell.length_a   1.000
_cell.length_b   1.000
_cell.length_c   1.000
_cell.angle_alpha   90.00
_cell.angle_beta   90.00
_cell.angle_gamma   90.00
#
_symmetry.space_group_name_H-M   'P 1'
#
loop_
_entity.id
_entity.type
_entity.pdbx_description
1 polymer ?
#
loop_
_entity_poly.entity_id
_entity_poly.type
_entity_poly.pdbx_seq_one_letter_code
_entity_poly.pdbx_strand_id
1 'polypeptide(L)' 'MAILSNPFVMEVPRKLTDEELINAIRQDIIGELEAIHEYDAHVQATDNEDAKKVLSDIRDEEREHM' A
#
# COMPACT_ATOMS: atom_id res chain seq x y z
N MET A 1 5.47 -7.40 -7.67
CA MET A 1 6.80 -7.87 -7.22
C MET A 1 7.61 -6.64 -6.84
N ALA A 2 7.80 -6.36 -5.54
CA ALA A 2 8.50 -5.17 -5.08
C ALA A 2 9.97 -5.18 -5.58
N ILE A 3 10.37 -4.15 -6.30
CA ILE A 3 11.70 -4.00 -6.92
C ILE A 3 12.62 -3.26 -5.93
N LEU A 4 12.73 -3.77 -4.70
CA LEU A 4 13.39 -3.07 -3.59
C LEU A 4 14.90 -2.80 -3.79
N SER A 5 15.53 -3.41 -4.80
CA SER A 5 17.00 -3.38 -4.98
C SER A 5 17.48 -2.70 -6.26
N ASN A 6 16.59 -2.19 -7.12
CA ASN A 6 16.99 -1.51 -8.35
C ASN A 6 17.04 0.02 -8.11
N PRO A 7 18.20 0.68 -8.24
CA PRO A 7 18.30 2.12 -8.01
C PRO A 7 17.70 2.98 -9.13
N PHE A 8 17.37 2.39 -10.29
CA PHE A 8 16.85 3.11 -11.46
C PHE A 8 15.33 3.05 -11.60
N VAL A 9 14.60 2.50 -10.63
CA VAL A 9 13.12 2.35 -10.69
C VAL A 9 12.41 3.71 -10.78
N MET A 10 13.09 4.79 -10.40
CA MET A 10 12.59 6.16 -10.42
C MET A 10 13.07 6.99 -11.63
N GLU A 11 13.73 6.38 -12.64
CA GLU A 11 14.07 7.07 -13.89
C GLU A 11 12.82 7.32 -14.72
N VAL A 12 12.13 8.44 -14.45
CA VAL A 12 10.93 8.86 -15.18
C VAL A 12 11.31 9.74 -16.38
N PRO A 13 10.90 9.39 -17.62
CA PRO A 13 11.29 10.11 -18.83
C PRO A 13 10.65 11.49 -18.97
N ARG A 14 9.58 11.75 -18.22
CA ARG A 14 8.90 13.05 -18.10
C ARG A 14 8.18 13.16 -16.76
N LYS A 15 7.79 14.37 -16.37
CA LYS A 15 6.90 14.60 -15.23
C LYS A 15 5.45 14.33 -15.61
N LEU A 16 4.63 14.03 -14.60
CA LEU A 16 3.17 13.94 -14.74
C LEU A 16 2.61 15.34 -15.02
N THR A 17 1.55 15.42 -15.82
CA THR A 17 0.69 16.61 -15.84
C THR A 17 -0.16 16.66 -14.57
N ASP A 18 -0.81 17.80 -14.29
CA ASP A 18 -1.69 17.92 -13.12
C ASP A 18 -2.84 16.88 -13.16
N GLU A 19 -3.41 16.61 -14.33
CA GLU A 19 -4.46 15.60 -14.49
C GLU A 19 -3.94 14.17 -14.22
N GLU A 20 -2.75 13.86 -14.73
CA GLU A 20 -2.10 12.57 -14.48
C GLU A 20 -1.69 12.41 -13.01
N LEU A 21 -1.25 13.49 -12.36
CA LEU A 21 -0.90 13.49 -10.94
C LEU A 21 -2.13 13.24 -10.07
N ILE A 22 -3.28 13.84 -10.39
CA ILE A 22 -4.53 13.55 -9.68
C ILE A 22 -4.89 12.07 -9.80
N ASN A 23 -4.71 11.48 -10.99
CA ASN A 23 -4.97 10.06 -11.17
C ASN A 23 -3.95 9.18 -10.44
N ALA A 24 -2.67 9.57 -10.40
CA ALA A 24 -1.66 8.87 -9.62
C ALA A 24 -2.01 8.86 -8.12
N ILE A 25 -2.39 10.00 -7.54
CA ILE A 25 -2.84 10.09 -6.15
C ILE A 25 -4.06 9.20 -5.89
N ARG A 26 -5.01 9.12 -6.83
CA ARG A 26 -6.14 8.18 -6.73
C ARG A 26 -5.68 6.72 -6.74
N GLN A 27 -4.67 6.38 -7.53
CA GLN A 27 -4.10 5.03 -7.53
C GLN A 27 -3.39 4.72 -6.22
N ASP A 28 -2.65 5.68 -5.66
CA ASP A 28 -1.98 5.52 -4.36
C ASP A 28 -3.02 5.24 -3.26
N ILE A 29 -4.11 6.00 -3.20
CA ILE A 29 -5.22 5.77 -2.25
C ILE A 29 -5.87 4.39 -2.46
N ILE A 30 -6.05 3.95 -3.71
CA ILE A 30 -6.56 2.59 -4.00
C ILE A 30 -5.58 1.54 -3.46
N GLY A 31 -4.27 1.74 -3.63
CA GLY A 31 -3.24 0.87 -3.09
C GLY A 31 -3.34 0.70 -1.57
N GLU A 32 -3.55 1.80 -0.83
CA GLU A 32 -3.73 1.72 0.63
C GLU A 32 -5.03 0.98 1.01
N LEU A 33 -6.12 1.19 0.27
CA LEU A 33 -7.37 0.44 0.48
C LEU A 33 -7.23 -1.07 0.18
N GLU A 34 -6.47 -1.42 -0.85
CA GLU A 34 -6.14 -2.81 -1.16
C GLU A 34 -5.29 -3.44 -0.05
N ALA A 35 -4.29 -2.72 0.47
CA ALA A 35 -3.47 -3.15 1.60
C ALA A 35 -4.30 -3.37 2.87
N ILE A 36 -5.21 -2.44 3.21
CA ILE A 36 -6.15 -2.59 4.33
C ILE A 36 -6.97 -3.88 4.17
N HIS A 37 -7.51 -4.11 2.97
CA HIS A 37 -8.32 -5.30 2.72
C HIS A 37 -7.51 -6.59 2.82
N GLU A 38 -6.29 -6.60 2.28
CA GLU A 38 -5.37 -7.73 2.35
C GLU A 38 -5.00 -8.08 3.79
N TYR A 39 -4.57 -7.10 4.59
CA TYR A 39 -4.20 -7.33 5.99
C TYR A 39 -5.40 -7.79 6.82
N ASP A 40 -6.59 -7.22 6.61
CA ASP A 40 -7.80 -7.66 7.30
C ASP A 40 -8.17 -9.11 6.96
N ALA A 41 -8.06 -9.50 5.69
CA ALA A 41 -8.29 -10.88 5.26
C ALA A 41 -7.30 -11.85 5.94
N HIS A 42 -6.03 -11.46 6.08
CA HIS A 42 -5.02 -12.26 6.77
C HIS A 42 -5.29 -12.38 8.28
N VAL A 43 -5.75 -11.30 8.94
CA VAL A 43 -6.19 -11.34 10.35
C VAL A 43 -7.31 -12.37 10.54
N GLN A 44 -8.28 -12.41 9.62
CA GLN A 44 -9.40 -13.36 9.66
C GLN A 44 -8.98 -14.80 9.33
N ALA A 45 -7.91 -14.99 8.54
CA ALA A 45 -7.48 -16.28 8.04
C ALA A 45 -6.45 -17.01 8.93
N THR A 46 -5.97 -16.39 10.02
CA THR A 46 -4.95 -16.96 10.91
C THR A 46 -5.48 -17.15 12.33
N ASP A 47 -5.00 -18.19 13.02
CA ASP A 47 -5.24 -18.41 14.45
C ASP A 47 -4.07 -17.96 15.33
N ASN A 48 -2.99 -17.44 14.74
CA ASN A 48 -1.83 -16.95 15.49
C ASN A 48 -2.10 -15.54 16.04
N GLU A 49 -2.22 -15.43 17.37
CA GLU A 49 -2.54 -14.17 18.04
C GLU A 49 -1.47 -13.08 17.90
N ASP A 50 -0.19 -13.44 17.89
CA ASP A 50 0.90 -12.46 17.67
C ASP A 50 0.84 -11.90 16.26
N ALA A 51 0.55 -12.75 15.27
CA ALA A 51 0.39 -12.32 13.88
C ALA A 51 -0.84 -11.40 13.71
N LYS A 52 -1.97 -11.72 14.34
CA LYS A 52 -3.17 -10.86 14.31
C LYS A 52 -2.87 -9.46 14.81
N LYS A 53 -2.11 -9.35 15.90
CA LYS A 53 -1.73 -8.05 16.47
C LYS A 53 -0.90 -7.24 15.49
N VAL A 54 0.17 -7.82 14.95
CA VAL A 54 1.03 -7.13 13.98
C VAL A 54 0.26 -6.73 12.72
N LEU A 55 -0.54 -7.63 12.15
CA LEU A 55 -1.32 -7.36 10.94
C LEU A 55 -2.40 -6.31 11.18
N SER A 56 -3.03 -6.29 12.36
CA SER A 56 -4.03 -5.27 12.71
C SER A 56 -3.40 -3.89 12.88
N ASP A 57 -2.23 -3.81 13.54
CA ASP A 57 -1.49 -2.56 13.68
C ASP A 57 -1.10 -2.01 12.29
N ILE A 58 -0.52 -2.84 11.42
CA ILE A 58 -0.16 -2.42 10.04
C ILE A 58 -1.41 -1.96 9.27
N ARG A 59 -2.50 -2.75 9.29
CA ARG A 59 -3.77 -2.38 8.64
C ARG A 59 -4.27 -1.01 9.09
N ASP A 60 -4.19 -0.73 10.39
CA ASP A 60 -4.70 0.51 10.94
C ASP A 60 -3.76 1.69 10.65
N GLU A 61 -2.45 1.47 10.50
CA GLU A 61 -1.49 2.46 9.99
C GLU A 61 -1.81 2.91 8.54
N GLU A 62 -2.21 1.99 7.65
CA GLU A 62 -2.54 2.35 6.26
C GLU A 62 -3.71 3.35 6.14
N ARG A 63 -4.59 3.43 7.15
CA ARG A 63 -5.66 4.45 7.19
C ARG A 63 -5.13 5.85 7.38
N GLU A 64 -3.97 6.01 8.03
CA GLU A 64 -3.32 7.30 8.26
C GLU A 64 -2.49 7.76 7.05
N HIS A 65 -2.21 6.87 6.10
CA HIS A 65 -1.51 7.20 4.85
C HIS A 65 -2.41 7.92 3.82
N MET A 66 -3.73 7.82 3.96
CA MET A 66 -4.74 8.48 3.11
C MET A 66 -5.06 9.91 3.56
#